data_AF-A0A2T4X6W6-F1
#
_entry.id   AF-A0A2T4X6W6-F1
#
_cell.length_a   1.000
_cell.length_b   1.000
_cell.length_c   1.000
_cell.angle_alpha   90.00
_cell.angle_beta   90.00
_cell.angle_gamma   90.00
#
_symmetry.space_group_name_H-M   'P 1'
#
loop_
_entity.id
_entity.type
_entity.pdbx_description
1 polymer ?
#
loop_
_entity_poly.entity_id
_entity_poly.type
_entity_poly.pdbx_seq_one_letter_code
_entity_poly.pdbx_strand_id
1 'polypeptide(L)'
;MLNENIIIVNTAKEIRSDIIEMLIKVEDVKALEVIRQELEVIFNKTKTNQKAVKEPAFLEGVRGIRENVTLDQLIEEQHYKPCTYQAFRSEADKIDWGEIPLEVMLEAIK
;
A
#
# COMPACT_ATOMS: atom_id res chain seq x y z
N MET A 1 11.46 -22.91 42.56
CA MET A 1 10.67 -23.14 41.34
C MET A 1 9.61 -22.04 41.29
N LEU A 2 9.96 -20.86 40.79
CA LEU A 2 8.99 -19.78 40.58
C LEU A 2 8.49 -19.90 39.14
N ASN A 3 7.21 -20.24 38.99
CA ASN A 3 6.52 -20.18 37.70
C ASN A 3 6.26 -18.70 37.40
N GLU A 4 7.16 -18.09 36.64
CA GLU A 4 6.92 -16.77 36.09
C GLU A 4 5.87 -16.90 34.99
N ASN A 5 4.65 -16.46 35.30
CA ASN A 5 3.66 -16.13 34.28
C ASN A 5 4.25 -14.98 33.44
N ILE A 6 4.85 -15.32 32.32
CA ILE A 6 5.27 -14.36 31.29
C ILE A 6 3.99 -13.75 30.73
N ILE A 7 3.63 -12.57 31.22
CA ILE A 7 2.63 -11.73 30.58
C ILE A 7 3.28 -11.24 29.28
N ILE A 8 2.98 -11.92 28.18
CA ILE A 8 3.36 -11.44 26.85
C ILE A 8 2.56 -10.17 26.61
N VAL A 9 3.19 -9.01 26.83
CA VAL A 9 2.64 -7.72 26.43
C VAL A 9 2.73 -7.69 24.90
N ASN A 10 1.67 -8.13 24.23
CA ASN A 10 1.61 -8.01 22.78
C ASN A 10 1.74 -6.54 22.41
N THR A 11 2.73 -6.24 21.60
CA THR A 11 2.94 -4.89 21.08
C THR A 11 1.75 -4.49 20.21
N ALA A 12 1.47 -3.19 20.10
CA ALA A 12 0.42 -2.69 19.21
C ALA A 12 0.58 -3.16 17.74
N LYS A 13 1.82 -3.53 17.35
CA LYS A 13 2.15 -4.11 16.05
C LYS A 13 1.64 -5.54 15.91
N GLU A 14 1.86 -6.38 16.91
CA GLU A 14 1.43 -7.79 16.92
C GLU A 14 -0.10 -7.88 16.91
N ILE A 15 -0.76 -7.11 17.80
CA ILE A 15 -2.23 -7.04 17.86
C ILE A 15 -2.81 -6.61 16.50
N ARG A 16 -2.18 -5.66 15.82
CA ARG A 16 -2.62 -5.20 14.49
C ARG A 16 -2.47 -6.29 13.43
N SER A 17 -1.37 -7.04 13.44
CA SER A 17 -1.13 -8.12 12.49
C SER A 17 -2.20 -9.20 12.65
N ASP A 18 -2.47 -9.62 13.88
CA ASP A 18 -3.47 -10.63 14.20
C ASP A 18 -4.88 -10.21 13.74
N ILE A 19 -5.26 -8.95 13.97
CA ILE A 19 -6.54 -8.41 13.52
C ILE A 19 -6.64 -8.45 11.98
N ILE A 20 -5.59 -8.06 11.25
CA ILE A 20 -5.60 -8.08 9.79
C ILE A 20 -5.77 -9.52 9.27
N GLU A 21 -5.04 -10.48 9.85
CA GLU A 21 -5.17 -11.89 9.48
C GLU A 21 -6.58 -12.45 9.74
N MET A 22 -7.21 -12.04 10.83
CA MET A 22 -8.60 -12.41 11.11
C MET A 22 -9.55 -11.80 10.09
N LEU A 23 -9.41 -10.50 9.80
CA LEU A 23 -10.28 -9.79 8.85
C LEU A 23 -10.20 -10.35 7.43
N ILE A 24 -9.04 -10.82 6.99
CA ILE A 24 -8.88 -11.48 5.68
C ILE A 24 -9.77 -12.73 5.54
N LYS A 25 -10.04 -13.42 6.64
CA LYS A 25 -10.78 -14.70 6.65
C LYS A 25 -12.29 -14.53 6.89
N VAL A 26 -12.75 -13.32 7.25
CA VAL A 26 -14.18 -13.07 7.51
C VAL A 26 -14.88 -12.72 6.20
N GLU A 27 -15.86 -13.52 5.82
CA GLU A 27 -16.72 -13.26 4.64
C GLU A 27 -18.08 -12.61 5.03
N ASP A 28 -18.38 -12.51 6.33
CA ASP A 28 -19.61 -11.88 6.81
C ASP A 28 -19.54 -10.35 6.67
N VAL A 29 -20.21 -9.86 5.63
CA VAL A 29 -20.30 -8.42 5.29
C VAL A 29 -20.86 -7.59 6.44
N LYS A 30 -21.87 -8.09 7.18
CA LYS A 30 -22.48 -7.31 8.26
C LYS A 30 -21.52 -7.15 9.43
N ALA A 31 -20.78 -8.20 9.76
CA ALA A 31 -19.75 -8.14 10.79
C ALA A 31 -18.63 -7.17 10.39
N LEU A 32 -18.17 -7.22 9.14
CA LEU A 32 -17.16 -6.30 8.62
C LEU A 32 -17.62 -4.83 8.64
N GLU A 33 -18.90 -4.57 8.36
CA GLU A 33 -19.46 -3.23 8.35
C GLU A 33 -19.55 -2.62 9.76
N VAL A 34 -19.89 -3.42 10.77
CA VAL A 34 -19.85 -3.00 12.19
C VAL A 34 -18.42 -2.67 12.60
N ILE A 35 -17.46 -3.56 12.31
CA ILE A 35 -16.03 -3.34 12.63
C ILE A 35 -15.53 -2.04 11.98
N ARG A 36 -15.88 -1.82 10.71
CA ARG A 36 -15.52 -0.59 9.99
C ARG A 36 -16.06 0.65 10.70
N GLN A 37 -17.33 0.66 11.09
CA GLN A 37 -17.94 1.81 11.78
C GLN A 37 -17.23 2.14 13.10
N GLU A 38 -16.90 1.11 13.89
CA GLU A 38 -16.17 1.30 15.16
C GLU A 38 -14.76 1.87 14.92
N LEU A 39 -14.05 1.35 13.92
CA LEU A 39 -12.72 1.85 13.55
C LEU A 39 -12.76 3.29 13.01
N GLU A 40 -13.77 3.64 12.22
CA GLU A 40 -13.97 5.02 11.74
C GLU A 40 -14.19 6.00 12.90
N VAL A 41 -14.96 5.63 13.92
CA VAL A 41 -15.16 6.46 15.12
C VAL A 41 -13.84 6.70 15.85
N ILE A 42 -13.01 5.67 16.01
CA ILE A 42 -11.70 5.77 16.65
C ILE A 42 -10.76 6.65 15.82
N PHE A 43 -10.70 6.43 14.51
CA PHE A 43 -9.86 7.18 13.58
C PHE A 43 -10.23 8.67 13.50
N ASN A 44 -11.53 8.98 13.51
CA ASN A 44 -12.01 10.36 13.48
C ASN A 44 -11.73 11.08 14.81
N LYS A 45 -11.81 10.36 15.95
CA LYS A 45 -11.43 10.88 17.28
C LYS A 45 -9.92 11.14 17.40
N THR A 46 -9.06 10.34 16.77
CA THR A 46 -7.62 10.58 16.77
C THR A 46 -7.23 11.72 15.83
N LYS A 47 -7.90 11.89 14.68
CA LYS A 47 -7.72 13.06 13.79
C LYS A 47 -8.12 14.39 14.43
N THR A 48 -9.10 14.42 15.33
CA THR A 48 -9.53 15.65 16.02
C THR A 48 -8.63 16.02 17.22
N ASN A 49 -8.04 15.03 17.90
CA ASN A 49 -7.22 15.26 19.09
C ASN A 49 -5.71 15.34 18.81
N GLN A 50 -5.27 14.95 17.62
CA GLN A 50 -3.87 15.03 17.20
C GLN A 50 -3.79 15.99 16.03
N LYS A 51 -3.02 17.09 16.18
CA LYS A 51 -2.53 17.91 15.06
C LYS A 51 -2.17 16.95 13.93
N ALA A 52 -2.94 17.05 12.83
CA ALA A 52 -2.87 16.24 11.62
C ALA A 52 -1.68 15.27 11.65
N VAL A 53 -1.93 14.02 12.06
CA VAL A 53 -1.00 12.93 11.80
C VAL A 53 -0.79 12.98 10.30
N LYS A 54 0.33 13.57 9.88
CA LYS A 54 0.70 13.74 8.48
C LYS A 54 0.67 12.33 7.93
N GLU A 55 -0.33 12.03 7.11
CA GLU A 55 -0.40 10.74 6.44
C GLU A 55 0.99 10.55 5.80
N PRO A 56 1.66 9.41 6.05
CA PRO A 56 2.96 9.17 5.47
C PRO A 56 2.90 9.47 3.97
N ALA A 57 3.86 10.22 3.43
CA ALA A 57 3.79 10.71 2.05
C ALA A 57 3.54 9.60 1.00
N PHE A 58 3.92 8.35 1.31
CA PHE A 58 3.63 7.22 0.43
C PHE A 58 2.13 6.87 0.34
N LEU A 59 1.33 7.14 1.37
CA LEU A 59 -0.13 6.92 1.33
C LEU A 59 -0.84 7.88 0.37
N GLU A 60 -0.24 9.03 0.03
CA GLU A 60 -0.77 9.92 -1.03
C GLU A 60 -0.74 9.23 -2.41
N GLY A 61 0.21 8.31 -2.62
CA GLY A 61 0.37 7.55 -3.87
C GLY A 61 -0.38 6.23 -3.91
N VAL A 62 -0.86 5.73 -2.76
CA VAL A 62 -1.54 4.43 -2.68
C VAL A 62 -3.06 4.65 -2.76
N ARG A 63 -3.64 4.36 -3.92
CA ARG A 63 -5.10 4.25 -4.06
C ARG A 63 -5.54 2.84 -3.66
N GLY A 64 -6.65 2.73 -2.95
CA GLY A 64 -7.27 1.44 -2.64
C GLY A 64 -7.70 0.69 -3.91
N ILE A 65 -7.84 -0.63 -3.81
CA ILE A 65 -8.38 -1.46 -4.90
C ILE A 65 -9.84 -1.01 -5.14
N ARG A 66 -10.15 -0.66 -6.38
CA ARG A 66 -11.49 -0.23 -6.81
C ARG A 66 -12.05 -1.23 -7.81
N GLU A 67 -13.32 -1.60 -7.64
CA GLU A 67 -14.07 -2.39 -8.60
C GLU A 67 -14.78 -1.47 -9.62
N ASN A 68 -15.05 -1.98 -10.82
CA ASN A 68 -15.79 -1.26 -11.88
C ASN A 68 -15.10 0.01 -12.43
N VAL A 69 -13.76 0.04 -12.45
CA VAL A 69 -13.01 1.14 -13.09
C VAL A 69 -12.93 0.92 -14.60
N THR A 70 -13.27 1.93 -15.39
CA THR A 70 -13.16 1.88 -16.85
C THR A 70 -11.75 2.20 -17.33
N LEU A 71 -11.38 1.72 -18.51
CA LEU A 71 -10.09 2.02 -19.12
C LEU A 71 -9.86 3.53 -19.30
N ASP A 72 -10.90 4.26 -19.71
CA ASP A 72 -10.82 5.72 -19.92
C ASP A 72 -10.51 6.46 -18.62
N GLN A 73 -11.13 6.05 -17.50
CA GLN A 73 -10.83 6.59 -16.18
C GLN A 73 -9.37 6.31 -15.77
N LEU A 74 -8.82 5.14 -16.10
CA LEU A 74 -7.41 4.84 -15.82
C LEU A 74 -6.47 5.71 -16.64
N ILE A 75 -6.77 5.94 -17.92
CA ILE A 75 -5.98 6.78 -18.81
C ILE A 75 -5.94 8.22 -18.28
N GLU A 76 -7.09 8.76 -17.89
CA GLU A 76 -7.21 10.12 -17.34
C GLU A 76 -6.45 10.27 -16.02
N GLU A 77 -6.64 9.34 -15.09
CA GLU A 77 -6.01 9.38 -13.77
C GLU A 77 -4.49 9.22 -13.80
N GLN A 78 -3.97 8.38 -14.71
CA GLN A 78 -2.54 8.14 -14.85
C GLN A 78 -1.85 9.19 -15.73
N HIS A 79 -2.61 10.16 -16.26
CA HIS A 79 -2.16 11.08 -17.29
C HIS A 79 -1.46 10.32 -18.44
N TYR A 80 -2.00 9.14 -18.78
CA TYR A 80 -1.37 8.22 -19.70
C TYR A 80 -1.30 8.84 -21.10
N LYS A 81 -0.09 8.98 -21.63
CA LYS A 81 0.15 9.38 -23.01
C LYS A 81 0.75 8.18 -23.74
N PRO A 82 0.03 7.59 -24.72
CA PRO A 82 0.61 6.51 -25.51
C PRO A 82 1.85 7.02 -26.22
N CYS A 83 2.93 6.22 -26.17
CA CYS A 83 4.15 6.47 -26.92
C CYS A 83 4.49 5.25 -27.77
N THR A 84 5.14 5.48 -28.90
CA THR A 84 5.67 4.39 -29.72
C THR A 84 6.91 3.83 -29.05
N TYR A 85 7.22 2.56 -29.32
CA TYR A 85 8.46 1.93 -28.85
C TYR A 85 9.69 2.77 -29.24
N GLN A 86 9.69 3.33 -30.44
CA GLN A 86 10.81 4.11 -30.96
C GLN A 86 10.98 5.45 -30.22
N ALA A 87 9.88 6.10 -29.85
CA ALA A 87 9.93 7.30 -29.02
C ALA A 87 10.43 6.98 -27.60
N PHE A 88 9.93 5.90 -26.99
CA PHE A 88 10.40 5.43 -25.69
C PHE A 88 11.91 5.12 -25.73
N ARG A 89 12.36 4.34 -26.71
CA ARG A 89 13.76 3.92 -26.84
C ARG A 89 14.69 5.12 -27.05
N SER A 90 14.29 6.07 -27.89
CA SER A 90 15.07 7.29 -28.13
C SER A 90 15.26 8.13 -26.87
N GLU A 91 14.30 8.16 -25.94
CA GLU A 91 14.47 8.87 -24.67
C GLU A 91 15.27 8.04 -23.67
N ALA A 92 15.05 6.72 -23.62
CA ALA A 92 15.80 5.81 -22.76
C ALA A 92 17.30 5.76 -23.08
N ASP A 93 17.67 5.88 -24.36
CA ASP A 93 19.07 5.94 -24.82
C ASP A 93 19.78 7.25 -24.42
N LYS A 94 19.03 8.30 -24.07
CA LYS A 94 19.61 9.57 -23.58
C LYS A 94 19.86 9.57 -22.07
N ILE A 95 19.28 8.61 -21.34
CA ILE A 95 19.50 8.48 -19.90
C ILE A 95 20.88 7.86 -19.70
N ASP A 96 21.71 8.53 -18.91
CA ASP A 96 22.96 7.94 -18.43
C ASP A 96 22.62 6.92 -17.33
N TRP A 97 22.73 5.64 -17.66
CA TRP A 97 22.46 4.52 -16.75
C TRP A 97 23.66 4.21 -15.82
N GLY A 98 24.73 5.01 -15.87
CA GLY A 98 25.96 4.76 -15.14
C GLY A 98 26.83 3.68 -15.79
N GLU A 99 27.83 3.20 -15.06
CA GLU A 99 28.89 2.32 -15.61
C GLU A 99 28.45 0.87 -15.92
N ILE A 100 27.21 0.49 -15.63
CA ILE A 100 26.75 -0.89 -15.80
C ILE A 100 25.89 -0.96 -17.07
N PRO A 101 26.39 -1.56 -18.17
CA PRO A 101 25.62 -1.75 -19.38
C PRO A 101 24.35 -2.57 -19.11
N LEU A 102 23.29 -2.26 -19.86
CA LEU A 102 22.00 -2.96 -19.78
C LEU A 102 22.18 -4.49 -19.94
N GLU A 103 23.11 -4.91 -20.78
CA GLU A 103 23.45 -6.30 -21.06
C GLU A 103 23.91 -7.04 -19.80
N VAL A 104 24.71 -6.38 -18.96
CA VAL A 104 25.21 -6.93 -17.68
C VAL A 104 24.06 -7.06 -16.68
N MET A 105 23.14 -6.09 -16.66
CA MET A 105 21.94 -6.15 -15.82
C MET A 105 20.99 -7.29 -16.25
N LEU A 106 20.88 -7.56 -17.55
CA LEU A 106 20.03 -8.62 -18.10
C LEU A 106 20.60 -10.03 -17.85
N GLU A 107 21.92 -10.18 -17.79
CA GLU A 107 22.57 -11.45 -17.42
C GLU A 107 22.34 -11.83 -15.96
N ALA A 108 22.20 -10.86 -15.05
CA ALA A 108 21.96 -11.12 -13.63
C ALA A 108 20.58 -11.70 -13.29
N ILE A 109 19.65 -11.74 -14.26
CA ILE A 109 18.26 -12.22 -14.09
C ILE A 109 18.04 -13.55 -14.83
N LYS A 110 19.08 -14.14 -15.44
CA LYS A 110 19.06 -15.50 -16.01
C LYS A 110 19.52 -16.53 -14.98
#